data_AF-X0X1N3-F1
#
_entry.id   AF-X0X1N3-F1
#
_cell.length_a   1.000
_cell.length_b   1.000
_cell.length_c   1.000
_cell.angle_alpha   90.00
_cell.angle_beta   90.00
_cell.angle_gamma   90.00
#
_symmetry.space_group_name_H-M   'P 1'
#
loop_
_entity.id
_entity.type
_entity.pdbx_description
1 polymer ?
#
loop_
_entity_poly.entity_id
_entity_poly.type
_entity_poly.pdbx_seq_one_letter_code
_entity_poly.pdbx_strand_id
1 'polypeptide(L)'
;MPPELIKAVIRAESNFKTNAVSSAGAQGLMQLMPATAKELGVKNPFDIEQNIDGGAKYLRKMLDRFGGNVRKALAAYNAGPGTVIKYNGRVPYPETRQYVKRVIRFSRQMT
;
A
#
# COMPACT_ATOMS: atom_id res chain seq x y z
N MET A 1 13.32 -0.14 4.98
CA MET A 1 12.14 0.73 5.03
C MET A 1 11.71 0.75 6.48
N PRO A 2 11.36 1.92 7.05
CA PRO A 2 11.07 1.98 8.47
C PRO A 2 9.84 1.14 8.85
N PRO A 3 9.86 0.35 9.94
CA PRO A 3 8.75 -0.54 10.33
C PRO A 3 7.41 0.19 10.54
N GLU A 4 7.46 1.42 11.03
CA GLU A 4 6.29 2.28 11.27
C GLU A 4 5.53 2.60 9.98
N LEU A 5 6.22 2.68 8.83
CA LEU A 5 5.56 2.92 7.55
C LEU A 5 4.73 1.72 7.11
N ILE A 6 5.22 0.49 7.32
CA ILE A 6 4.48 -0.75 7.04
C ILE A 6 3.24 -0.81 7.92
N LYS A 7 3.40 -0.62 9.24
CA LYS A 7 2.28 -0.62 10.19
C LYS A 7 1.22 0.44 9.84
N ALA A 8 1.67 1.61 9.39
CA ALA A 8 0.78 2.69 8.96
C ALA A 8 -0.02 2.33 7.69
N VAL A 9 0.59 1.64 6.73
CA VAL A 9 -0.10 1.12 5.54
C VAL A 9 -1.11 0.06 5.96
N ILE A 10 -0.73 -0.94 6.75
CA ILE A 10 -1.65 -1.98 7.25
C ILE A 10 -2.87 -1.34 7.94
N ARG A 11 -2.64 -0.34 8.80
CA ARG A 11 -3.72 0.38 9.48
C ARG A 11 -4.65 1.09 8.50
N ALA A 12 -4.11 1.72 7.46
CA ALA A 12 -4.90 2.45 6.47
C ALA A 12 -5.68 1.53 5.51
N GLU A 13 -5.15 0.33 5.24
CA GLU A 13 -5.72 -0.65 4.32
C GLU A 13 -6.82 -1.50 4.97
N SER A 14 -6.51 -2.13 6.11
CA SER A 14 -7.38 -3.14 6.72
C SER A 14 -7.76 -2.82 8.16
N ASN A 15 -7.15 -1.79 8.76
CA ASN A 15 -7.18 -1.56 10.20
C ASN A 15 -6.81 -2.84 10.99
N PHE A 16 -5.78 -3.54 10.52
CA PHE A 16 -5.26 -4.81 11.08
C PHE A 16 -6.20 -6.02 11.00
N LYS A 17 -7.23 -5.97 10.14
CA LYS A 17 -8.11 -7.12 9.87
C LYS A 17 -7.48 -8.07 8.86
N THR A 18 -7.08 -9.25 9.30
CA THR A 18 -6.35 -10.25 8.48
C THR A 18 -7.19 -10.84 7.36
N ASN A 19 -8.52 -10.89 7.52
CA ASN A 19 -9.48 -11.42 6.55
C ASN A 19 -10.23 -10.34 5.76
N ALA A 20 -9.71 -9.09 5.73
CA ALA A 20 -10.35 -8.00 5.02
C ALA A 20 -10.42 -8.25 3.50
N VAL A 21 -11.58 -7.98 2.91
CA VAL A 21 -11.80 -7.98 1.46
C VAL A 21 -12.49 -6.68 1.08
N SER A 22 -11.90 -5.88 0.18
CA SER A 22 -12.56 -4.68 -0.33
C SER A 22 -13.64 -5.02 -1.36
N SER A 23 -14.51 -4.06 -1.67
CA SER A 23 -15.49 -4.21 -2.76
C SER A 23 -14.85 -4.42 -4.14
N ALA A 24 -13.59 -3.98 -4.33
CA ALA A 24 -12.81 -4.21 -5.54
C ALA A 24 -12.06 -5.56 -5.53
N GLY A 25 -12.10 -6.30 -4.42
CA GLY A 25 -11.44 -7.61 -4.28
C GLY A 25 -10.01 -7.56 -3.75
N ALA A 26 -9.57 -6.45 -3.17
CA ALA A 26 -8.27 -6.37 -2.50
C ALA A 26 -8.30 -7.16 -1.18
N GLN A 27 -7.23 -7.89 -0.85
CA GLN A 27 -7.26 -8.94 0.19
C GLN A 27 -6.18 -8.79 1.27
N GLY A 28 -6.58 -9.10 2.50
CA GLY A 28 -5.70 -9.22 3.65
C GLY A 28 -5.24 -7.89 4.25
N LEU A 29 -4.21 -7.96 5.09
CA LEU A 29 -3.71 -6.85 5.91
C LEU A 29 -3.28 -5.62 5.12
N MET A 30 -2.60 -5.84 4.00
CA MET A 30 -2.05 -4.83 3.10
C MET A 30 -2.87 -4.68 1.80
N GLN A 31 -4.06 -5.29 1.76
CA GLN A 31 -5.05 -5.16 0.67
C GLN A 31 -4.43 -5.34 -0.72
N LEU A 32 -3.82 -6.50 -0.95
CA LEU A 32 -3.25 -6.84 -2.25
C LEU A 32 -4.36 -7.21 -3.23
N MET A 33 -4.34 -6.61 -4.43
CA MET A 33 -5.18 -7.08 -5.53
C MET A 33 -4.74 -8.48 -5.96
N PRO A 34 -5.64 -9.37 -6.41
CA PRO A 34 -5.29 -10.76 -6.75
C PRO A 34 -4.17 -10.89 -7.78
N ALA A 35 -4.18 -10.03 -8.82
CA ALA A 35 -3.11 -9.98 -9.83
C ALA A 35 -1.76 -9.60 -9.21
N THR A 36 -1.73 -8.59 -8.34
CA THR A 36 -0.53 -8.15 -7.63
C THR A 36 -0.04 -9.21 -6.64
N ALA A 37 -0.93 -9.87 -5.89
CA ALA A 37 -0.57 -10.98 -5.02
C ALA A 37 0.13 -12.11 -5.79
N LYS A 38 -0.41 -12.47 -6.96
CA LYS A 38 0.20 -13.47 -7.86
C LYS A 38 1.59 -13.05 -8.34
N GLU A 39 1.75 -11.80 -8.79
CA GLU A 39 3.05 -11.27 -9.23
C GLU A 39 4.11 -11.27 -8.11
N LEU A 40 3.68 -11.14 -6.85
CA LEU A 40 4.55 -11.09 -5.68
C LEU A 40 4.81 -12.48 -5.06
N GLY A 41 4.23 -13.54 -5.62
CA GLY A 41 4.37 -14.91 -5.11
C GLY A 41 3.54 -15.19 -3.85
N VAL A 42 2.55 -14.37 -3.54
CA VAL A 42 1.63 -14.58 -2.41
C VAL A 42 0.61 -15.65 -2.82
N LYS A 43 0.68 -16.82 -2.18
CA LYS A 43 -0.22 -17.96 -2.47
C LYS A 43 -1.54 -17.84 -1.71
N ASN A 44 -1.46 -17.42 -0.45
CA ASN A 44 -2.64 -17.13 0.38
C ASN A 44 -2.59 -15.67 0.84
N PRO A 45 -3.44 -14.78 0.30
CA PRO A 45 -3.44 -13.37 0.71
C PRO A 45 -4.06 -13.13 2.09
N PHE A 46 -4.65 -14.14 2.74
CA PHE A 46 -5.12 -14.06 4.13
C PHE A 46 -4.11 -14.61 5.14
N ASP A 47 -3.02 -15.22 4.66
CA ASP A 47 -1.89 -15.57 5.51
C ASP A 47 -1.13 -14.29 5.89
N ILE A 48 -0.89 -14.11 7.19
CA ILE A 48 -0.36 -12.87 7.76
C ILE A 48 1.03 -12.57 7.19
N GLU A 49 1.92 -13.56 7.23
CA GLU A 49 3.31 -13.40 6.82
C GLU A 49 3.40 -13.14 5.31
N GLN A 50 2.74 -13.96 4.50
CA GLN A 50 2.75 -13.77 3.04
C GLN A 50 2.16 -12.42 2.62
N ASN A 51 1.06 -11.99 3.24
CA ASN A 51 0.43 -10.71 2.86
C ASN A 51 1.31 -9.51 3.23
N ILE A 52 1.91 -9.53 4.43
CA ILE A 52 2.84 -8.47 4.87
C ILE A 52 4.08 -8.46 3.99
N ASP A 53 4.69 -9.61 3.72
CA ASP A 53 5.90 -9.69 2.87
C ASP A 53 5.62 -9.24 1.44
N GLY A 54 4.50 -9.66 0.86
CA GLY A 54 4.06 -9.22 -0.47
C GLY A 54 3.84 -7.71 -0.50
N GLY A 55 3.04 -7.17 0.41
CA GLY A 55 2.76 -5.74 0.47
C GLY A 55 4.00 -4.89 0.77
N ALA A 56 4.90 -5.36 1.63
CA ALA A 56 6.17 -4.68 1.91
C ALA A 56 7.08 -4.66 0.66
N LYS A 57 7.17 -5.76 -0.09
CA LYS A 57 7.89 -5.81 -1.38
C LYS A 57 7.28 -4.85 -2.39
N TYR A 58 5.95 -4.80 -2.50
CA TYR A 58 5.27 -3.89 -3.41
C TYR A 58 5.51 -2.41 -3.04
N LEU A 59 5.40 -2.08 -1.76
CA LEU A 59 5.69 -0.74 -1.26
C LEU A 59 7.15 -0.34 -1.48
N ARG A 60 8.10 -1.25 -1.26
CA ARG A 60 9.52 -1.04 -1.59
C ARG A 60 9.70 -0.74 -3.08
N LYS A 61 9.09 -1.55 -3.96
CA LYS A 61 9.13 -1.31 -5.42
C LYS A 61 8.62 0.09 -5.79
N MET A 62 7.58 0.58 -5.11
CA MET A 62 7.08 1.95 -5.32
C MET A 62 8.04 3.01 -4.80
N LEU A 63 8.65 2.82 -3.64
CA LEU A 63 9.68 3.73 -3.12
C LEU A 63 10.85 3.85 -4.10
N ASP A 64 11.35 2.73 -4.58
CA ASP A 64 12.49 2.71 -5.50
C ASP A 64 12.12 3.37 -6.84
N ARG A 65 10.93 3.07 -7.38
CA ARG A 65 10.42 3.68 -8.62
C ARG A 65 10.27 5.20 -8.55
N PHE A 66 9.97 5.74 -7.37
CA PHE A 66 9.77 7.18 -7.16
C PHE A 66 10.91 7.85 -6.38
N GLY A 67 12.11 7.27 -6.41
CA GLY A 67 13.33 7.88 -5.87
C GLY A 67 13.27 8.14 -4.37
N GLY A 68 12.67 7.23 -3.61
CA GLY A 68 12.47 7.37 -2.16
C GLY A 68 11.38 8.36 -1.76
N ASN A 69 10.65 8.97 -2.70
CA ASN A 69 9.56 9.89 -2.37
C ASN A 69 8.36 9.12 -1.81
N VAL A 70 8.26 9.09 -0.48
CA VAL A 70 7.21 8.37 0.26
C VAL A 70 5.80 8.77 -0.18
N ARG A 71 5.54 10.06 -0.44
CA ARG A 71 4.20 10.51 -0.88
C ARG A 71 3.81 9.94 -2.24
N LYS A 72 4.73 9.96 -3.20
CA LYS A 72 4.51 9.38 -4.53
C LYS A 72 4.38 7.87 -4.46
N ALA A 73 5.19 7.21 -3.64
CA ALA A 73 5.14 5.77 -3.44
C ALA A 73 3.79 5.31 -2.85
N LEU A 74 3.30 6.00 -1.82
CA LEU A 74 1.98 5.72 -1.23
C LEU A 74 0.84 6.00 -2.21
N ALA A 75 0.93 7.08 -2.98
CA ALA A 75 -0.05 7.35 -4.03
C ALA A 75 -0.04 6.25 -5.11
N ALA A 76 1.13 5.72 -5.46
CA ALA A 76 1.26 4.63 -6.43
C ALA A 76 0.81 3.28 -5.88
N TYR A 77 1.00 3.05 -4.58
CA TYR A 77 0.50 1.85 -3.90
C TYR A 77 -1.03 1.78 -4.00
N ASN A 78 -1.71 2.89 -3.73
CA ASN A 78 -3.17 2.98 -3.75
C ASN A 78 -3.78 3.13 -5.16
N ALA A 79 -3.25 4.03 -6.00
CA ALA A 79 -3.84 4.36 -7.30
C ALA A 79 -3.13 3.72 -8.50
N GLY A 80 -2.08 2.93 -8.25
CA GLY A 80 -1.21 2.37 -9.28
C GLY A 80 -0.13 3.35 -9.75
N PRO A 81 1.08 2.86 -10.10
CA PRO A 81 2.18 3.72 -10.54
C PRO A 81 1.92 4.42 -11.89
N GLY A 82 1.12 3.81 -12.77
CA GLY A 82 0.71 4.42 -14.04
C GLY A 82 -0.07 5.73 -13.82
N THR A 83 -0.95 5.75 -12.81
CA THR A 83 -1.71 6.96 -12.42
C THR A 83 -0.77 8.06 -11.93
N VAL A 84 0.19 7.70 -11.08
CA VAL A 84 1.16 8.69 -10.55
C VAL A 84 2.02 9.26 -11.67
N ILE A 85 2.42 8.46 -12.65
CA ILE A 85 3.16 8.93 -13.83
C ILE A 85 2.28 9.84 -14.68
N LYS A 86 1.05 9.42 -15.01
CA LYS A 86 0.09 10.19 -15.82
C LYS A 86 -0.14 11.60 -15.27
N TYR A 87 -0.23 11.73 -13.95
CA TYR A 87 -0.48 13.02 -13.29
C TYR A 87 0.79 13.68 -12.73
N ASN A 88 1.99 13.25 -13.16
CA ASN A 88 3.28 13.79 -12.69
C ASN A 88 3.38 13.92 -11.15
N GLY A 89 2.91 12.89 -10.44
CA GLY A 89 2.88 12.85 -8.97
C GLY A 89 1.71 13.56 -8.30
N ARG A 90 0.88 14.32 -9.02
CA ARG A 90 -0.24 15.10 -8.50
C ARG A 90 -1.58 14.43 -8.78
N VAL A 91 -1.78 13.24 -8.21
CA VAL A 91 -3.00 12.43 -8.41
C VAL A 91 -4.27 13.22 -7.99
N PRO A 92 -5.25 13.44 -8.88
CA PRO A 92 -6.41 14.27 -8.61
C PRO A 92 -7.52 13.54 -7.84
N TYR A 93 -7.33 12.27 -7.49
CA TYR A 93 -8.33 11.47 -6.78
C TYR A 93 -8.39 11.86 -5.30
N PRO A 94 -9.56 12.29 -4.78
CA PRO A 94 -9.71 12.64 -3.37
C PRO A 94 -9.34 11.49 -2.43
N GLU A 95 -9.73 10.26 -2.77
CA GLU A 95 -9.47 9.05 -2.00
C GLU A 95 -7.97 8.78 -1.89
N THR A 96 -7.20 8.79 -2.99
CA THR A 96 -5.74 8.69 -2.94
C THR A 96 -5.07 9.78 -2.10
N ARG A 97 -5.52 11.03 -2.21
CA ARG A 97 -4.97 12.12 -1.37
C ARG A 97 -5.25 11.89 0.11
N GLN A 98 -6.45 11.41 0.45
CA GLN A 98 -6.81 11.08 1.83
C GLN A 98 -6.02 9.87 2.33
N TYR A 99 -5.84 8.84 1.50
CA TYR A 99 -5.01 7.68 1.78
C TYR A 99 -3.59 8.09 2.19
N VAL A 100 -2.91 8.88 1.35
CA VAL A 100 -1.54 9.36 1.62
C VAL A 100 -1.48 10.16 2.93
N LYS A 101 -2.45 11.06 3.17
CA LYS A 101 -2.52 11.82 4.43
C LYS A 101 -2.70 10.92 5.66
N ARG A 102 -3.58 9.91 5.59
CA ARG A 102 -3.83 8.96 6.69
C ARG A 102 -2.59 8.16 7.02
N VAL A 103 -1.91 7.58 6.02
CA VAL A 103 -0.71 6.77 6.24
C VAL A 103 0.41 7.60 6.87
N ILE A 104 0.67 8.81 6.37
CA ILE A 104 1.71 9.69 6.96
C ILE A 104 1.37 10.04 8.41
N ARG A 105 0.10 10.34 8.71
CA ARG A 105 -0.35 10.61 10.08
C ARG A 105 -0.12 9.40 10.98
N PHE A 106 -0.52 8.20 10.54
CA PHE A 106 -0.33 6.98 11.33
C PHE A 106 1.15 6.65 11.54
N SER A 107 1.99 6.81 10.52
CA SER A 107 3.42 6.55 10.61
C SER A 107 4.10 7.42 11.67
N ARG A 108 3.74 8.72 11.76
CA ARG A 108 4.26 9.64 12.79
C ARG A 108 3.80 9.35 14.21
N GLN A 109 2.68 8.65 14.37
CA GLN A 109 2.16 8.23 15.68
C GLN A 109 2.80 6.91 16.14
N MET A 110 3.59 6.26 15.29
CA MET A 110 4.20 4.96 15.51
C MET A 110 5.74 5.01 15.60
N THR A 111 6.34 6.18 15.38
CA THR A 111 7.71 6.54 15.78
C THR A 111 7.78 6.74 17.28
#